data_AF-W3X2L9-F1
#
_entry.id   AF-W3X2L9-F1
#
_cell.length_a   1.000
_cell.length_b   1.000
_cell.length_c   1.000
_cell.angle_alpha   90.00
_cell.angle_beta   90.00
_cell.angle_gamma   90.00
#
_symmetry.space_group_name_H-M   'P 1'
#
loop_
_entity.id
_entity.type
_entity.pdbx_description
1 polymer ?
#
loop_
_entity_poly.entity_id
_entity_poly.type
_entity_poly.pdbx_seq_one_letter_code
_entity_poly.pdbx_strand_id
1 'polypeptide(L)'
;MSFPFSDNSHGGLRADAPHTKPPNSRQSSVRYADTPTVIGHKHQNEDDTSVHDYGGDLERGLGSIDTNGQHRSSQEAINDKSGAGTGNARRPSMFNRTFTQQIRNAGMDEGLNFKDLSKEDKRQVMLLPFAYIMDTSFKDDAVAALGEFVGTTMFLFFAFVGTGVANIPAGSGADNSTTTGSTGFDIGVQTYIALCFGFSLMVNAWVFYRISGGLFNPAVTLALVLIRAISPLRGVFVFAAQCAGGIAAAGLAACMFPTELNVSTTLAPGVNLAQGCFIEAILTFELVFTIFMLAAEKHRATFVAPVGIGLALFIAELGGVYYTGGSLNPARSLGPCVIAGKFQSEHWIYWVGPIIGTLVATGFYKVIKFFQYESVNPGQDSHE
;
A
#
# COMPACT_ATOMS: atom_id res chain seq x y z
N MET A 1 52.74 39.24 13.00
CA MET A 1 53.32 40.56 13.30
C MET A 1 52.86 41.51 12.20
N SER A 2 52.33 42.66 12.57
CA SER A 2 51.85 43.69 11.64
C SER A 2 52.78 44.90 11.73
N PHE A 3 53.02 45.60 10.61
CA PHE A 3 53.05 47.07 10.47
C PHE A 3 53.51 47.47 9.02
N PRO A 4 53.27 48.72 8.55
CA PRO A 4 52.95 48.99 7.15
C PRO A 4 53.76 50.16 6.51
N PHE A 5 53.55 50.45 5.22
CA PHE A 5 53.73 51.75 4.53
C PHE A 5 52.93 51.66 3.20
N SER A 6 51.79 52.36 3.02
CA SER A 6 51.56 53.79 2.69
C SER A 6 51.72 54.15 1.20
N ASP A 7 50.59 54.51 0.59
CA ASP A 7 50.35 55.44 -0.54
C ASP A 7 51.41 55.71 -1.62
N ASN A 8 50.94 55.68 -2.88
CA ASN A 8 50.93 56.93 -3.63
C ASN A 8 49.77 57.00 -4.64
N SER A 9 49.31 58.22 -4.94
CA SER A 9 48.07 58.54 -5.63
C SER A 9 48.25 59.08 -7.07
N HIS A 10 47.10 59.29 -7.74
CA HIS A 10 46.84 60.10 -8.94
C HIS A 10 46.79 59.40 -10.31
N GLY A 11 45.71 59.70 -11.05
CA GLY A 11 45.47 59.24 -12.42
C GLY A 11 43.99 59.26 -12.83
N GLY A 12 43.25 60.32 -12.51
CA GLY A 12 41.83 60.42 -12.88
C GLY A 12 41.61 61.03 -14.26
N LEU A 13 40.71 60.45 -15.05
CA LEU A 13 39.99 61.14 -16.12
C LEU A 13 38.50 60.85 -16.02
N ARG A 14 37.71 61.88 -16.34
CA ARG A 14 36.25 61.98 -16.17
C ARG A 14 35.63 62.35 -17.52
N ALA A 15 34.31 62.24 -17.59
CA ALA A 15 33.39 62.67 -18.66
C ALA A 15 32.89 61.54 -19.59
N ASP A 16 31.65 61.58 -20.08
CA ASP A 16 30.40 62.19 -19.56
C ASP A 16 29.21 61.49 -20.23
N ALA A 17 28.02 61.54 -19.61
CA ALA A 17 26.80 61.00 -20.22
C ALA A 17 26.23 61.96 -21.29
N PRO A 18 25.29 61.49 -22.12
CA PRO A 18 24.06 62.25 -22.24
C PRO A 18 22.77 61.42 -22.14
N HIS A 19 21.73 62.08 -21.62
CA HIS A 19 20.35 61.59 -21.55
C HIS A 19 19.72 61.40 -22.94
N THR A 20 18.82 60.42 -23.05
CA THR A 20 17.55 60.59 -23.80
C THR A 20 16.38 59.90 -23.09
N LYS A 21 15.18 60.47 -23.21
CA LYS A 21 13.88 59.91 -22.80
C LYS A 21 12.83 60.26 -23.89
N PRO A 22 11.59 59.69 -23.88
CA PRO A 22 10.99 59.14 -25.10
C PRO A 22 9.88 60.02 -25.72
N PRO A 23 9.29 59.57 -26.83
CA PRO A 23 7.89 59.82 -27.15
C PRO A 23 7.06 58.51 -27.19
N ASN A 24 5.76 58.65 -27.49
CA ASN A 24 4.71 57.90 -26.81
C ASN A 24 3.75 57.14 -27.76
N SER A 25 2.91 56.30 -27.17
CA SER A 25 1.58 55.87 -27.67
C SER A 25 1.45 55.03 -28.95
N ARG A 26 0.96 53.79 -28.77
CA ARG A 26 -0.40 53.42 -29.23
C ARG A 26 -1.02 52.39 -28.27
N GLN A 27 -2.22 52.68 -27.82
CA GLN A 27 -3.05 51.76 -27.03
C GLN A 27 -3.66 50.70 -27.97
N SER A 28 -3.73 49.45 -27.52
CA SER A 28 -4.78 48.51 -27.92
C SER A 28 -5.51 48.07 -26.66
N SER A 29 -6.78 48.44 -26.58
CA SER A 29 -7.58 48.36 -25.36
C SER A 29 -8.17 46.96 -25.13
N VAL A 30 -8.33 46.63 -23.85
CA VAL A 30 -9.34 45.65 -23.41
C VAL A 30 -10.68 46.03 -24.01
N ARG A 31 -11.36 45.07 -24.65
CA ARG A 31 -12.80 45.16 -24.92
C ARG A 31 -13.50 43.94 -24.35
N TYR A 32 -14.35 44.20 -23.37
CA TYR A 32 -15.56 43.41 -23.16
C TYR A 32 -16.36 43.37 -24.46
N ALA A 33 -16.99 42.23 -24.74
CA ALA A 33 -18.13 42.15 -25.65
C ALA A 33 -19.37 41.87 -24.79
N ASP A 34 -20.02 42.95 -24.35
CA ASP A 34 -21.34 42.86 -23.75
C ASP A 34 -22.39 42.45 -24.78
N THR A 35 -23.43 41.79 -24.28
CA THR A 35 -24.66 41.45 -24.98
C THR A 35 -25.41 42.70 -25.48
N PRO A 36 -26.22 42.57 -26.54
CA PRO A 36 -27.46 43.32 -26.64
C PRO A 36 -28.66 42.38 -26.48
N THR A 37 -29.24 42.39 -25.28
CA THR A 37 -30.65 42.06 -25.03
C THR A 37 -31.55 43.00 -25.84
N VAL A 38 -32.75 42.57 -26.27
CA VAL A 38 -33.97 43.42 -26.24
C VAL A 38 -35.26 42.58 -26.45
N ILE A 39 -36.10 42.56 -25.40
CA ILE A 39 -37.59 42.67 -25.35
C ILE A 39 -38.40 41.82 -26.37
N GLY A 40 -39.21 40.83 -25.98
CA GLY A 40 -40.49 40.89 -25.22
C GLY A 40 -41.44 39.80 -25.82
N HIS A 41 -42.58 39.38 -25.28
CA HIS A 41 -43.53 39.94 -24.30
C HIS A 41 -44.28 38.79 -23.56
N LYS A 42 -45.15 39.14 -22.59
CA LYS A 42 -45.97 38.21 -21.77
C LYS A 42 -47.20 37.60 -22.49
N HIS A 43 -47.70 36.50 -21.89
CA HIS A 43 -49.11 36.20 -21.48
C HIS A 43 -49.88 35.00 -22.08
N GLN A 44 -50.38 34.16 -21.14
CA GLN A 44 -51.65 33.37 -21.12
C GLN A 44 -51.79 32.18 -22.11
N ASN A 45 -52.13 30.97 -21.63
CA ASN A 45 -53.48 30.42 -21.31
C ASN A 45 -54.38 30.42 -22.58
N GLU A 46 -55.28 29.47 -22.88
CA GLU A 46 -56.07 28.46 -22.15
C GLU A 46 -56.30 27.23 -23.08
N ASP A 47 -56.76 26.03 -22.72
CA ASP A 47 -56.67 25.10 -21.55
C ASP A 47 -57.41 23.80 -21.97
N ASP A 48 -57.13 22.59 -21.42
CA ASP A 48 -58.15 21.49 -21.44
C ASP A 48 -57.99 20.35 -20.39
N THR A 49 -58.86 20.43 -19.37
CA THR A 49 -59.75 19.39 -18.78
C THR A 49 -59.26 17.91 -18.62
N SER A 50 -59.04 17.45 -17.36
CA SER A 50 -59.94 16.65 -16.47
C SER A 50 -59.93 15.12 -16.68
N VAL A 51 -59.73 14.17 -15.75
CA VAL A 51 -59.98 13.96 -14.28
C VAL A 51 -61.22 13.05 -13.99
N HIS A 52 -61.00 12.03 -13.12
CA HIS A 52 -61.94 11.01 -12.56
C HIS A 52 -62.45 9.91 -13.55
N ASP A 53 -62.82 8.69 -13.13
CA ASP A 53 -63.43 8.26 -11.86
C ASP A 53 -63.10 6.80 -11.38
N TYR A 54 -63.58 6.42 -10.19
CA TYR A 54 -63.45 5.13 -9.48
C TYR A 54 -64.58 4.11 -9.80
N GLY A 55 -64.30 2.82 -9.51
CA GLY A 55 -65.30 1.89 -8.93
C GLY A 55 -65.96 0.85 -9.85
N GLY A 56 -66.11 -0.38 -9.36
CA GLY A 56 -66.83 -1.47 -10.04
C GLY A 56 -66.58 -2.86 -9.44
N ASP A 57 -67.39 -3.24 -8.45
CA ASP A 57 -67.34 -4.56 -7.77
C ASP A 57 -67.86 -5.72 -8.63
N LEU A 58 -67.40 -6.96 -8.35
CA LEU A 58 -68.30 -8.14 -8.36
C LEU A 58 -67.76 -9.35 -7.56
N GLU A 59 -68.65 -9.87 -6.72
CA GLU A 59 -68.51 -10.81 -5.60
C GLU A 59 -68.20 -12.31 -5.90
N ARG A 60 -67.82 -13.01 -4.79
CA ARG A 60 -68.35 -14.30 -4.26
C ARG A 60 -67.64 -15.66 -4.50
N GLY A 61 -67.57 -16.43 -3.39
CA GLY A 61 -67.40 -17.91 -3.34
C GLY A 61 -66.11 -18.39 -2.65
N LEU A 62 -66.03 -18.61 -1.33
CA LEU A 62 -66.49 -19.82 -0.57
C LEU A 62 -65.99 -21.15 -1.19
N GLY A 63 -65.33 -22.09 -0.50
CA GLY A 63 -64.81 -22.14 0.88
C GLY A 63 -64.72 -23.58 1.43
N SER A 64 -63.74 -23.84 2.31
CA SER A 64 -63.77 -24.86 3.40
C SER A 64 -63.75 -26.40 3.12
N ILE A 65 -62.64 -27.05 3.55
CA ILE A 65 -62.53 -28.26 4.43
C ILE A 65 -63.29 -29.58 4.04
N ASP A 66 -62.59 -30.74 3.95
CA ASP A 66 -62.58 -31.79 5.00
C ASP A 66 -61.57 -32.96 4.72
N THR A 67 -61.65 -34.05 5.50
CA THR A 67 -60.54 -34.92 5.94
C THR A 67 -60.68 -36.42 5.60
N ASN A 68 -59.64 -37.18 5.99
CA ASN A 68 -59.58 -38.63 6.28
C ASN A 68 -59.46 -39.69 5.15
N GLY A 69 -58.62 -40.70 5.42
CA GLY A 69 -58.47 -41.95 4.66
C GLY A 69 -57.34 -42.84 5.24
N GLN A 70 -57.70 -43.94 5.92
CA GLN A 70 -56.77 -44.82 6.68
C GLN A 70 -56.27 -46.05 5.90
N HIS A 71 -55.36 -46.80 6.59
CA HIS A 71 -54.86 -48.17 6.33
C HIS A 71 -53.60 -48.27 5.43
N ARG A 72 -52.65 -49.20 5.68
CA ARG A 72 -52.73 -50.48 6.44
C ARG A 72 -51.36 -50.88 7.04
N SER A 73 -51.37 -51.70 8.08
CA SER A 73 -50.21 -52.25 8.80
C SER A 73 -49.86 -53.70 8.39
N SER A 74 -48.59 -54.10 8.56
CA SER A 74 -48.04 -55.45 8.95
C SER A 74 -46.51 -55.43 8.67
N GLN A 75 -45.57 -55.58 9.61
CA GLN A 75 -45.14 -56.74 10.43
C GLN A 75 -44.34 -57.84 9.69
N GLU A 76 -43.30 -58.35 10.37
CA GLU A 76 -42.42 -59.52 10.05
C GLU A 76 -41.35 -59.33 8.93
N ALA A 77 -40.12 -59.90 8.98
CA ALA A 77 -39.36 -60.57 10.05
C ALA A 77 -37.83 -60.72 9.74
N ILE A 78 -37.00 -60.75 10.81
CA ILE A 78 -35.83 -61.63 11.09
C ILE A 78 -34.71 -61.89 10.03
N ASN A 79 -33.45 -61.52 10.39
CA ASN A 79 -32.10 -62.05 10.00
C ASN A 79 -31.76 -62.18 8.48
N ASP A 80 -30.50 -62.28 8.00
CA ASP A 80 -29.21 -62.60 8.61
C ASP A 80 -28.03 -61.93 7.83
N LYS A 81 -26.84 -61.90 8.46
CA LYS A 81 -25.45 -61.81 7.93
C LYS A 81 -25.09 -61.20 6.55
N SER A 82 -24.02 -60.41 6.66
CA SER A 82 -22.79 -60.42 5.82
C SER A 82 -22.76 -59.85 4.40
N GLY A 83 -21.84 -58.89 4.23
CA GLY A 83 -20.80 -58.99 3.19
C GLY A 83 -21.03 -58.24 1.87
N ALA A 84 -19.90 -57.73 1.33
CA ALA A 84 -19.74 -57.09 0.02
C ALA A 84 -20.50 -55.75 -0.18
N GLY A 85 -19.77 -54.73 -0.60
CA GLY A 85 -20.30 -53.38 -0.80
C GLY A 85 -20.52 -53.03 -2.27
N THR A 86 -21.19 -51.89 -2.48
CA THR A 86 -21.12 -51.09 -3.70
C THR A 86 -21.00 -49.63 -3.29
N GLY A 87 -20.13 -48.88 -3.96
CA GLY A 87 -19.87 -47.49 -3.60
C GLY A 87 -20.84 -46.51 -4.24
N ASN A 88 -21.00 -45.33 -3.65
CA ASN A 88 -21.19 -44.12 -4.43
C ASN A 88 -20.49 -42.93 -3.76
N ALA A 89 -19.89 -42.06 -4.55
CA ALA A 89 -18.90 -41.08 -4.09
C ALA A 89 -19.51 -39.71 -3.78
N ARG A 90 -18.82 -38.92 -2.93
CA ARG A 90 -18.73 -37.44 -3.09
C ARG A 90 -17.62 -36.77 -2.24
N ARG A 91 -16.63 -36.24 -2.97
CA ARG A 91 -15.72 -35.11 -2.67
C ARG A 91 -14.63 -35.25 -1.59
N PRO A 92 -13.36 -34.92 -1.91
CA PRO A 92 -12.27 -34.85 -0.94
C PRO A 92 -12.16 -33.46 -0.30
N SER A 93 -11.83 -33.41 0.98
CA SER A 93 -11.23 -32.25 1.65
C SER A 93 -9.97 -32.70 2.40
N MET A 94 -9.01 -31.77 2.57
CA MET A 94 -7.67 -31.89 3.19
C MET A 94 -6.49 -31.99 2.20
N PHE A 95 -6.12 -30.83 1.67
CA PHE A 95 -4.81 -30.60 1.06
C PHE A 95 -3.76 -30.41 2.17
N ASN A 96 -2.53 -30.91 1.98
CA ASN A 96 -1.36 -30.75 2.86
C ASN A 96 -1.47 -31.21 4.32
N ARG A 97 -1.52 -32.53 4.55
CA ARG A 97 -0.95 -33.12 5.79
C ARG A 97 -0.18 -34.44 5.63
N THR A 98 -0.25 -35.09 4.47
CA THR A 98 0.03 -36.53 4.38
C THR A 98 1.47 -36.90 4.02
N PHE A 99 2.15 -36.22 3.10
CA PHE A 99 3.45 -36.72 2.57
C PHE A 99 4.56 -36.79 3.65
N THR A 100 4.76 -35.72 4.41
CA THR A 100 5.78 -35.67 5.48
C THR A 100 5.46 -36.59 6.66
N GLN A 101 4.17 -36.91 6.89
CA GLN A 101 3.77 -37.91 7.89
C GLN A 101 3.89 -39.35 7.35
N GLN A 102 3.62 -39.59 6.07
CA GLN A 102 3.80 -40.89 5.42
C GLN A 102 5.26 -41.33 5.45
N ILE A 103 6.22 -40.44 5.17
CA ILE A 103 7.65 -40.76 5.26
C ILE A 103 8.11 -40.94 6.72
N ARG A 104 7.54 -40.22 7.69
CA ARG A 104 7.87 -40.39 9.12
C ARG A 104 7.33 -41.69 9.71
N ASN A 105 6.21 -42.19 9.19
CA ASN A 105 5.59 -43.44 9.62
C ASN A 105 6.07 -44.66 8.80
N ALA A 106 6.74 -44.45 7.67
CA ALA A 106 7.52 -45.48 6.98
C ALA A 106 8.82 -45.71 7.77
N GLY A 107 9.02 -46.94 8.25
CA GLY A 107 10.05 -47.26 9.25
C GLY A 107 11.48 -46.90 8.83
N MET A 108 12.26 -46.39 9.79
CA MET A 108 13.66 -45.99 9.63
C MET A 108 14.66 -47.17 9.61
N ASP A 109 14.34 -48.27 8.93
CA ASP A 109 15.21 -49.47 8.87
C ASP A 109 15.79 -49.77 7.47
N GLU A 110 15.22 -49.23 6.38
CA GLU A 110 15.84 -49.30 5.04
C GLU A 110 16.24 -47.91 4.52
N GLY A 111 17.53 -47.76 4.22
CA GLY A 111 18.09 -46.51 3.71
C GLY A 111 17.51 -46.13 2.34
N LEU A 112 17.00 -44.91 2.25
CA LEU A 112 16.25 -44.40 1.09
C LEU A 112 17.13 -44.37 -0.18
N ASN A 113 17.01 -45.40 -1.04
CA ASN A 113 17.87 -45.56 -2.21
C ASN A 113 17.56 -44.52 -3.28
N PHE A 114 18.42 -43.50 -3.37
CA PHE A 114 18.28 -42.37 -4.28
C PHE A 114 18.19 -42.74 -5.76
N LYS A 115 18.63 -43.94 -6.16
CA LYS A 115 18.56 -44.39 -7.55
C LYS A 115 17.14 -44.75 -8.00
N ASP A 116 16.30 -45.24 -7.10
CA ASP A 116 15.02 -45.87 -7.43
C ASP A 116 13.83 -44.88 -7.41
N LEU A 117 14.04 -43.68 -6.86
CA LEU A 117 13.07 -42.58 -6.86
C LEU A 117 12.73 -42.09 -8.29
N SER A 118 11.48 -41.70 -8.53
CA SER A 118 11.08 -41.09 -9.81
C SER A 118 11.76 -39.71 -10.00
N LYS A 119 11.69 -39.13 -11.20
CA LYS A 119 12.24 -37.78 -11.44
C LYS A 119 11.56 -36.72 -10.56
N GLU A 120 10.28 -36.88 -10.26
CA GLU A 120 9.54 -35.93 -9.43
C GLU A 120 9.88 -36.12 -7.94
N ASP A 121 9.97 -37.35 -7.47
CA ASP A 121 10.37 -37.64 -6.08
C ASP A 121 11.83 -37.21 -5.82
N LYS A 122 12.75 -37.46 -6.77
CA LYS A 122 14.12 -36.94 -6.74
C LYS A 122 14.15 -35.42 -6.63
N ARG A 123 13.26 -34.73 -7.34
CA ARG A 123 13.15 -33.27 -7.30
C ARG A 123 12.66 -32.79 -5.93
N GLN A 124 11.68 -33.46 -5.33
CA GLN A 124 11.24 -33.16 -3.96
C GLN A 124 12.35 -33.45 -2.94
N VAL A 125 12.99 -34.62 -2.98
CA VAL A 125 14.06 -34.98 -2.03
C VAL A 125 15.28 -34.08 -2.16
N MET A 126 15.64 -33.60 -3.36
CA MET A 126 16.73 -32.61 -3.53
C MET A 126 16.38 -31.19 -3.04
N LEU A 127 15.10 -30.83 -2.95
CA LEU A 127 14.64 -29.57 -2.35
C LEU A 127 14.59 -29.62 -0.80
N LEU A 128 14.72 -30.80 -0.21
CA LEU A 128 14.46 -31.05 1.21
C LEU A 128 15.63 -31.02 2.22
N PRO A 129 16.94 -31.07 1.89
CA PRO A 129 17.98 -31.23 2.92
C PRO A 129 17.96 -30.15 4.01
N PHE A 130 17.80 -28.88 3.62
CA PHE A 130 17.73 -27.76 4.56
C PHE A 130 16.35 -27.61 5.19
N ALA A 131 15.29 -27.98 4.47
CA ALA A 131 13.90 -27.86 4.90
C ALA A 131 13.47 -28.93 5.92
N TYR A 132 14.27 -29.98 6.12
CA TYR A 132 14.07 -31.02 7.14
C TYR A 132 14.73 -30.69 8.48
N ILE A 133 15.79 -29.88 8.48
CA ILE A 133 16.62 -29.60 9.68
C ILE A 133 16.03 -28.47 10.54
N MET A 134 15.28 -27.55 9.93
CA MET A 134 14.61 -26.46 10.65
C MET A 134 13.21 -26.89 11.11
N ASP A 135 12.80 -26.50 12.32
CA ASP A 135 11.41 -26.65 12.75
C ASP A 135 10.48 -25.92 11.76
N THR A 136 9.31 -26.52 11.53
CA THR A 136 8.28 -26.03 10.63
C THR A 136 7.89 -24.57 10.89
N SER A 137 7.82 -24.12 12.15
CA SER A 137 7.51 -22.72 12.46
C SER A 137 8.67 -21.78 12.08
N PHE A 138 9.91 -22.15 12.41
CA PHE A 138 11.08 -21.33 12.09
C PHE A 138 11.32 -21.22 10.59
N LYS A 139 11.09 -22.31 9.85
CA LYS A 139 11.16 -22.31 8.38
C LYS A 139 10.18 -21.31 7.77
N ASP A 140 8.93 -21.28 8.23
CA ASP A 140 7.92 -20.35 7.72
C ASP A 140 8.25 -18.89 8.06
N ASP A 141 8.76 -18.63 9.27
CA ASP A 141 9.25 -17.31 9.68
C ASP A 141 10.46 -16.85 8.85
N ALA A 142 11.39 -17.76 8.54
CA ALA A 142 12.55 -17.49 7.69
C ALA A 142 12.17 -17.22 6.22
N VAL A 143 11.19 -17.95 5.68
CA VAL A 143 10.64 -17.70 4.33
C VAL A 143 9.94 -16.34 4.26
N ALA A 144 9.15 -15.99 5.29
CA ALA A 144 8.53 -14.67 5.39
C ALA A 144 9.59 -13.56 5.46
N ALA A 145 10.61 -13.70 6.32
CA ALA A 145 11.71 -12.73 6.43
C ALA A 145 12.51 -12.59 5.12
N LEU A 146 12.78 -13.68 4.40
CA LEU A 146 13.45 -13.62 3.09
C LEU A 146 12.59 -12.90 2.03
N GLY A 147 11.29 -13.19 1.98
CA GLY A 147 10.34 -12.50 1.10
C GLY A 147 10.27 -11.00 1.39
N GLU A 148 10.29 -10.63 2.67
CA GLU A 148 10.28 -9.24 3.12
C GLU A 148 11.61 -8.53 2.84
N PHE A 149 12.76 -9.18 3.01
CA PHE A 149 14.05 -8.61 2.63
C PHE A 149 14.12 -8.30 1.13
N VAL A 150 13.86 -9.30 0.28
CA VAL A 150 13.97 -9.14 -1.19
C VAL A 150 12.89 -8.19 -1.70
N GLY A 151 11.66 -8.32 -1.24
CA GLY A 151 10.56 -7.47 -1.68
C GLY A 151 10.67 -6.02 -1.20
N THR A 152 11.15 -5.77 0.03
CA THR A 152 11.47 -4.40 0.49
C THR A 152 12.63 -3.82 -0.32
N THR A 153 13.64 -4.64 -0.64
CA THR A 153 14.76 -4.22 -1.50
C THR A 153 14.25 -3.80 -2.88
N MET A 154 13.40 -4.61 -3.52
CA MET A 154 12.85 -4.28 -4.85
C MET A 154 11.90 -3.08 -4.82
N PHE A 155 10.99 -3.03 -3.85
CA PHE A 155 10.08 -1.89 -3.68
C PHE A 155 10.87 -0.57 -3.56
N LEU A 156 11.77 -0.50 -2.58
CA LEU A 156 12.51 0.72 -2.30
C LEU A 156 13.57 1.02 -3.37
N PHE A 157 14.14 0.01 -4.03
CA PHE A 157 15.08 0.24 -5.13
C PHE A 157 14.44 1.03 -6.27
N PHE A 158 13.30 0.58 -6.81
CA PHE A 158 12.65 1.32 -7.90
C PHE A 158 12.13 2.70 -7.45
N ALA A 159 11.68 2.82 -6.19
CA ALA A 159 11.24 4.10 -5.65
C ALA A 159 12.40 5.10 -5.45
N PHE A 160 13.54 4.65 -4.92
CA PHE A 160 14.74 5.46 -4.78
C PHE A 160 15.35 5.82 -6.14
N VAL A 161 15.42 4.90 -7.10
CA VAL A 161 15.91 5.21 -8.45
C VAL A 161 15.00 6.23 -9.13
N GLY A 162 13.68 6.09 -9.02
CA GLY A 162 12.73 7.10 -9.50
C GLY A 162 12.93 8.46 -8.84
N THR A 163 13.08 8.49 -7.50
CA THR A 163 13.34 9.73 -6.75
C THR A 163 14.67 10.38 -7.16
N GLY A 164 15.73 9.59 -7.32
CA GLY A 164 17.03 10.06 -7.78
C GLY A 164 16.96 10.66 -9.18
N VAL A 165 16.21 10.04 -10.11
CA VAL A 165 15.95 10.58 -11.47
C VAL A 165 15.17 11.89 -11.40
N ALA A 166 14.14 11.97 -10.54
CA ALA A 166 13.34 13.18 -10.33
C ALA A 166 14.20 14.36 -9.86
N ASN A 167 15.21 14.07 -9.02
CA ASN A 167 16.04 15.07 -8.35
C ASN A 167 17.33 15.43 -9.11
N ILE A 168 17.63 14.83 -10.28
CA ILE A 168 18.79 15.20 -11.12
C ILE A 168 18.84 16.73 -11.41
N PRO A 169 17.73 17.41 -11.76
CA PRO A 169 17.77 18.84 -12.09
C PRO A 169 18.03 19.77 -10.91
N ALA A 170 17.90 19.30 -9.66
CA ALA A 170 18.05 20.13 -8.45
C ALA A 170 19.51 20.58 -8.19
N GLY A 171 20.48 19.98 -8.89
CA GLY A 171 21.90 20.31 -8.80
C GLY A 171 22.61 19.68 -7.59
N SER A 172 23.92 19.52 -7.71
CA SER A 172 24.80 18.89 -6.71
C SER A 172 25.15 19.83 -5.54
N GLY A 173 24.12 20.39 -4.91
CA GLY A 173 24.23 21.38 -3.83
C GLY A 173 24.04 20.81 -2.42
N ALA A 174 25.06 20.12 -1.88
CA ALA A 174 25.34 19.80 -0.47
C ALA A 174 24.29 19.11 0.44
N ASP A 175 22.99 19.17 0.13
CA ASP A 175 21.92 18.57 0.90
C ASP A 175 21.11 17.59 0.06
N ASN A 176 21.45 16.30 0.25
CA ASN A 176 20.77 15.12 -0.30
C ASN A 176 19.35 14.97 0.29
N SER A 177 18.49 15.90 -0.06
CA SER A 177 17.13 16.13 0.41
C SER A 177 16.12 16.06 -0.74
N THR A 178 15.01 15.34 -0.53
CA THR A 178 13.84 15.38 -1.42
C THR A 178 13.02 16.68 -1.31
N THR A 179 13.46 17.67 -0.51
CA THR A 179 12.72 18.89 -0.15
C THR A 179 13.59 20.14 -0.29
N THR A 180 14.19 20.35 -1.47
CA THR A 180 15.02 21.54 -1.75
C THR A 180 14.20 22.76 -2.13
N GLY A 181 14.24 23.82 -1.32
CA GLY A 181 13.52 25.08 -1.59
C GLY A 181 14.22 26.06 -2.54
N SER A 182 15.35 25.69 -3.16
CA SER A 182 16.12 26.53 -4.10
C SER A 182 15.47 26.63 -5.48
N THR A 183 14.72 25.60 -5.87
CA THR A 183 13.78 25.60 -7.01
C THR A 183 12.39 25.34 -6.43
N GLY A 184 11.39 26.11 -6.85
CA GLY A 184 10.04 26.01 -6.29
C GLY A 184 9.37 24.65 -6.50
N PHE A 185 8.22 24.44 -5.85
CA PHE A 185 7.39 23.25 -6.01
C PHE A 185 7.09 22.94 -7.49
N ASP A 186 7.53 21.78 -7.96
CA ASP A 186 7.28 21.27 -9.31
C ASP A 186 6.30 20.09 -9.26
N ILE A 187 5.16 20.25 -9.94
CA ILE A 187 4.09 19.25 -9.99
C ILE A 187 4.55 17.98 -10.72
N GLY A 188 5.42 18.09 -11.72
CA GLY A 188 5.95 16.96 -12.47
C GLY A 188 6.87 16.09 -11.63
N VAL A 189 7.83 16.71 -10.92
CA VAL A 189 8.72 16.04 -9.95
C VAL A 189 7.90 15.36 -8.85
N GLN A 190 6.99 16.09 -8.21
CA GLN A 190 6.12 15.57 -7.14
C GLN A 190 5.29 14.37 -7.62
N THR A 191 4.66 14.48 -8.80
CA THR A 191 3.83 13.41 -9.38
C THR A 191 4.68 12.20 -9.77
N TYR A 192 5.86 12.41 -10.33
CA TYR A 192 6.77 11.33 -10.74
C TYR A 192 7.28 10.54 -9.55
N ILE A 193 7.70 11.20 -8.47
CA ILE A 193 8.11 10.53 -7.21
C ILE A 193 6.94 9.70 -6.65
N ALA A 194 5.76 10.30 -6.54
CA ALA A 194 4.58 9.60 -6.03
C ALA A 194 4.21 8.38 -6.87
N LEU A 195 4.26 8.47 -8.20
CA LEU A 195 4.06 7.35 -9.11
C LEU A 195 5.09 6.24 -8.87
N CYS A 196 6.38 6.58 -8.75
CA CYS A 196 7.44 5.62 -8.50
C CYS A 196 7.25 4.86 -7.19
N PHE A 197 6.92 5.54 -6.09
CA PHE A 197 6.62 4.88 -4.81
C PHE A 197 5.35 4.01 -4.88
N GLY A 198 4.22 4.59 -5.30
CA GLY A 198 2.93 3.89 -5.31
C GLY A 198 2.88 2.67 -6.24
N PHE A 199 3.37 2.81 -7.48
CA PHE A 199 3.41 1.69 -8.42
C PHE A 199 4.48 0.65 -8.05
N SER A 200 5.62 1.05 -7.49
CA SER A 200 6.62 0.10 -7.01
C SER A 200 6.07 -0.73 -5.83
N LEU A 201 5.36 -0.12 -4.89
CA LEU A 201 4.69 -0.85 -3.82
C LEU A 201 3.62 -1.78 -4.39
N MET A 202 2.74 -1.30 -5.28
CA MET A 202 1.70 -2.13 -5.90
C MET A 202 2.27 -3.40 -6.54
N VAL A 203 3.27 -3.26 -7.42
CA VAL A 203 3.83 -4.39 -8.17
C VAL A 203 4.51 -5.38 -7.22
N ASN A 204 5.37 -4.90 -6.32
CA ASN A 204 6.09 -5.78 -5.41
C ASN A 204 5.15 -6.42 -4.38
N ALA A 205 4.17 -5.69 -3.83
CA ALA A 205 3.19 -6.25 -2.91
C ALA A 205 2.39 -7.37 -3.59
N TRP A 206 2.04 -7.23 -4.87
CA TRP A 206 1.37 -8.28 -5.64
C TRP A 206 2.26 -9.52 -5.83
N VAL A 207 3.53 -9.33 -6.23
CA VAL A 207 4.48 -10.43 -6.45
C VAL A 207 4.73 -11.24 -5.17
N PHE A 208 4.92 -10.57 -4.04
CA PHE A 208 5.26 -11.21 -2.76
C PHE A 208 4.05 -11.51 -1.85
N TYR A 209 2.83 -11.15 -2.27
CA TYR A 209 1.60 -11.35 -1.49
C TYR A 209 1.43 -12.79 -0.96
N ARG A 210 1.85 -13.78 -1.78
CA ARG A 210 1.75 -15.21 -1.45
C ARG A 210 3.00 -15.80 -0.79
N ILE A 211 4.05 -15.00 -0.56
CA ILE A 211 5.31 -15.41 0.06
C ILE A 211 5.35 -14.94 1.52
N SER A 212 5.21 -13.63 1.73
CA SER A 212 5.26 -13.00 3.06
C SER A 212 3.99 -12.22 3.42
N GLY A 213 3.18 -11.88 2.43
CA GLY A 213 2.09 -10.90 2.53
C GLY A 213 2.45 -9.54 1.90
N GLY A 214 3.73 -9.28 1.61
CA GLY A 214 4.19 -8.05 0.96
C GLY A 214 4.04 -6.80 1.83
N LEU A 215 4.55 -6.84 3.07
CA LEU A 215 4.35 -5.79 4.08
C LEU A 215 5.27 -4.59 3.84
N PHE A 216 6.56 -4.86 3.60
CA PHE A 216 7.67 -3.97 3.23
C PHE A 216 7.86 -2.69 4.05
N ASN A 217 7.25 -2.62 5.23
CA ASN A 217 7.21 -1.44 6.06
C ASN A 217 7.12 -1.86 7.56
N PRO A 218 8.09 -1.47 8.40
CA PRO A 218 8.05 -1.72 9.84
C PRO A 218 6.78 -1.24 10.55
N ALA A 219 6.16 -0.14 10.09
CA ALA A 219 4.91 0.37 10.65
C ALA A 219 3.70 -0.52 10.30
N VAL A 220 3.69 -1.10 9.09
CA VAL A 220 2.69 -2.10 8.67
C VAL A 220 2.88 -3.42 9.43
N THR A 221 4.13 -3.86 9.61
CA THR A 221 4.47 -5.03 10.43
C THR A 221 3.94 -4.86 11.86
N LEU A 222 4.17 -3.71 12.49
CA LEU A 222 3.61 -3.37 13.79
C LEU A 222 2.08 -3.43 13.78
N ALA A 223 1.43 -2.85 12.76
CA ALA A 223 -0.03 -2.86 12.62
C ALA A 223 -0.61 -4.29 12.60
N LEU A 224 -0.02 -5.17 11.80
CA LEU A 224 -0.44 -6.57 11.68
C LEU A 224 -0.14 -7.40 12.96
N VAL A 225 0.91 -7.09 13.71
CA VAL A 225 1.12 -7.66 15.06
C VAL A 225 0.01 -7.20 16.01
N LEU A 226 -0.34 -5.91 16.01
CA LEU A 226 -1.32 -5.34 16.93
C LEU A 226 -2.76 -5.83 16.70
N ILE A 227 -3.11 -6.20 15.46
CA ILE A 227 -4.39 -6.89 15.14
C ILE A 227 -4.28 -8.42 15.20
N ARG A 228 -3.12 -8.98 15.56
CA ARG A 228 -2.81 -10.42 15.64
C ARG A 228 -2.90 -11.18 14.31
N ALA A 229 -2.74 -10.49 13.18
CA ALA A 229 -2.63 -11.11 11.86
C ALA A 229 -1.27 -11.79 11.64
N ILE A 230 -0.22 -11.33 12.32
CA ILE A 230 1.08 -12.01 12.41
C ILE A 230 1.53 -12.16 13.86
N SER A 231 2.37 -13.17 14.14
CA SER A 231 2.93 -13.38 15.49
C SER A 231 3.97 -12.29 15.81
N PRO A 232 4.15 -11.90 17.09
CA PRO A 232 5.19 -10.94 17.47
C PRO A 232 6.60 -11.39 17.06
N LEU A 233 6.90 -12.69 17.15
CA LEU A 233 8.20 -13.25 16.76
C LEU A 233 8.46 -13.11 15.25
N ARG A 234 7.47 -13.46 14.41
CA ARG A 234 7.55 -13.20 12.96
C ARG A 234 7.70 -11.71 12.68
N GLY A 235 6.97 -10.87 13.42
CA GLY A 235 7.09 -9.42 13.35
C GLY A 235 8.52 -8.92 13.56
N VAL A 236 9.26 -9.46 14.53
CA VAL A 236 10.67 -9.10 14.78
C VAL A 236 11.57 -9.50 13.60
N PHE A 237 11.46 -10.72 13.08
CA PHE A 237 12.27 -11.16 11.94
C PHE A 237 11.97 -10.36 10.67
N VAL A 238 10.69 -10.10 10.39
CA VAL A 238 10.24 -9.29 9.25
C VAL A 238 10.68 -7.83 9.38
N PHE A 239 10.56 -7.23 10.57
CA PHE A 239 11.04 -5.87 10.85
C PHE A 239 12.54 -5.73 10.55
N ALA A 240 13.36 -6.67 11.02
CA ALA A 240 14.79 -6.67 10.75
C ALA A 240 15.10 -6.85 9.25
N ALA A 241 14.38 -7.74 8.57
CA ALA A 241 14.50 -7.97 7.13
C ALA A 241 14.11 -6.74 6.30
N GLN A 242 13.06 -6.01 6.68
CA GLN A 242 12.63 -4.76 6.04
C GLN A 242 13.70 -3.67 6.18
N CYS A 243 14.24 -3.47 7.39
CA CYS A 243 15.33 -2.51 7.63
C CYS A 243 16.58 -2.86 6.80
N ALA A 244 16.99 -4.13 6.79
CA ALA A 244 18.10 -4.60 5.96
C ALA A 244 17.82 -4.42 4.45
N GLY A 245 16.58 -4.67 4.01
CA GLY A 245 16.16 -4.50 2.62
C GLY A 245 16.15 -3.04 2.16
N GLY A 246 15.77 -2.10 3.03
CA GLY A 246 15.85 -0.67 2.75
C GLY A 246 17.28 -0.15 2.66
N ILE A 247 18.19 -0.65 3.51
CA ILE A 247 19.63 -0.37 3.41
C ILE A 247 20.20 -0.95 2.11
N ALA A 248 19.83 -2.19 1.76
CA ALA A 248 20.25 -2.83 0.51
C ALA A 248 19.74 -2.07 -0.73
N ALA A 249 18.49 -1.62 -0.74
CA ALA A 249 17.91 -0.80 -1.81
C ALA A 249 18.68 0.51 -2.02
N ALA A 250 18.95 1.23 -0.93
CA ALA A 250 19.71 2.49 -0.96
C ALA A 250 21.16 2.26 -1.44
N GLY A 251 21.80 1.18 -1.00
CA GLY A 251 23.15 0.82 -1.42
C GLY A 251 23.22 0.44 -2.90
N LEU A 252 22.26 -0.35 -3.40
CA LEU A 252 22.14 -0.68 -4.82
C LEU A 252 21.92 0.58 -5.66
N ALA A 253 21.01 1.48 -5.25
CA ALA A 253 20.79 2.74 -5.95
C ALA A 253 22.06 3.61 -6.00
N ALA A 254 22.81 3.72 -4.89
CA ALA A 254 24.05 4.49 -4.84
C ALA A 254 25.22 3.87 -5.63
N CYS A 255 25.28 2.53 -5.75
CA CYS A 255 26.36 1.85 -6.48
C CYS A 255 26.09 1.65 -7.97
N MET A 256 24.82 1.61 -8.40
CA MET A 256 24.45 1.32 -9.80
C MET A 256 24.39 2.56 -10.69
N PHE A 257 24.23 3.76 -10.12
CA PHE A 257 24.02 5.00 -10.87
C PHE A 257 25.06 6.05 -10.50
N PRO A 258 25.50 6.91 -11.45
CA PRO A 258 26.52 7.93 -11.19
C PRO A 258 25.98 9.16 -10.42
N THR A 259 24.67 9.23 -10.21
CA THR A 259 24.01 10.31 -9.46
C THR A 259 24.19 10.10 -7.96
N GLU A 260 24.42 11.19 -7.22
CA GLU A 260 24.43 11.16 -5.76
C GLU A 260 23.07 10.67 -5.20
N LEU A 261 23.08 9.99 -4.05
CA LEU A 261 21.90 9.38 -3.43
C LEU A 261 20.96 10.43 -2.80
N ASN A 262 20.34 11.26 -3.64
CA ASN A 262 19.40 12.31 -3.22
C ASN A 262 17.96 11.77 -3.06
N VAL A 263 17.76 10.92 -2.06
CA VAL A 263 16.46 10.25 -1.77
C VAL A 263 16.08 10.24 -0.29
N SER A 264 16.87 10.89 0.57
CA SER A 264 16.65 10.92 2.02
C SER A 264 15.44 11.80 2.37
N THR A 265 14.66 11.35 3.35
CA THR A 265 13.54 12.12 3.89
C THR A 265 14.04 13.23 4.80
N THR A 266 13.58 14.45 4.56
CA THR A 266 13.91 15.67 5.31
C THR A 266 12.70 16.58 5.43
N LEU A 267 12.70 17.50 6.39
CA LEU A 267 11.65 18.53 6.48
C LEU A 267 11.90 19.66 5.49
N ALA A 268 10.84 20.11 4.82
CA ALA A 268 10.90 21.32 4.01
C ALA A 268 11.10 22.59 4.88
N PRO A 269 11.71 23.65 4.30
CA PRO A 269 11.79 24.95 4.96
C PRO A 269 10.42 25.45 5.43
N GLY A 270 10.31 25.75 6.73
CA GLY A 270 9.07 26.20 7.37
C GLY A 270 8.19 25.10 7.99
N VAL A 271 8.49 23.81 7.76
CA VAL A 271 7.83 22.70 8.46
C VAL A 271 8.57 22.41 9.76
N ASN A 272 7.88 22.48 10.90
CA ASN A 272 8.46 22.16 12.20
C ASN A 272 8.31 20.65 12.54
N LEU A 273 9.07 20.19 13.55
CA LEU A 273 9.09 18.77 13.97
C LEU A 273 7.71 18.19 14.28
N ALA A 274 6.83 18.97 14.92
CA ALA A 274 5.48 18.51 15.25
C ALA A 274 4.61 18.37 14.00
N GLN A 275 4.65 19.38 13.10
CA GLN A 275 3.96 19.30 11.80
C GLN A 275 4.42 18.08 11.00
N GLY A 276 5.73 17.88 10.87
CA GLY A 276 6.28 16.71 10.17
C GLY A 276 5.85 15.38 10.79
N CYS A 277 5.89 15.26 12.12
CA CYS A 277 5.44 14.05 12.81
C CYS A 277 3.93 13.79 12.64
N PHE A 278 3.09 14.83 12.62
CA PHE A 278 1.65 14.69 12.37
C PHE A 278 1.32 14.37 10.91
N ILE A 279 2.05 14.95 9.95
CA ILE A 279 1.95 14.60 8.53
C ILE A 279 2.26 13.11 8.37
N GLU A 280 3.44 12.65 8.81
CA GLU A 280 3.83 11.24 8.73
C GLU A 280 2.86 10.28 9.43
N ALA A 281 2.24 10.71 10.53
CA ALA A 281 1.20 9.93 11.21
C ALA A 281 -0.09 9.80 10.37
N ILE A 282 -0.56 10.87 9.73
CA ILE A 282 -1.76 10.84 8.88
C ILE A 282 -1.51 10.02 7.61
N LEU A 283 -0.34 10.22 6.97
CA LEU A 283 0.03 9.47 5.77
C LEU A 283 0.16 7.96 6.07
N THR A 284 0.78 7.60 7.20
CA THR A 284 0.88 6.19 7.63
C THR A 284 -0.48 5.62 8.05
N PHE A 285 -1.35 6.41 8.68
CA PHE A 285 -2.73 6.01 8.99
C PHE A 285 -3.47 5.56 7.73
N GLU A 286 -3.43 6.35 6.66
CA GLU A 286 -4.10 6.07 5.39
C GLU A 286 -3.61 4.74 4.77
N LEU A 287 -2.29 4.55 4.71
CA LEU A 287 -1.67 3.33 4.22
C LEU A 287 -2.07 2.10 5.05
N VAL A 288 -1.96 2.20 6.38
CA VAL A 288 -2.24 1.08 7.30
C VAL A 288 -3.72 0.74 7.33
N PHE A 289 -4.60 1.73 7.34
CA PHE A 289 -6.04 1.51 7.31
C PHE A 289 -6.49 0.89 5.99
N THR A 290 -5.93 1.31 4.85
CA THR A 290 -6.12 0.65 3.56
C THR A 290 -5.71 -0.83 3.59
N ILE A 291 -4.56 -1.14 4.20
CA ILE A 291 -4.09 -2.54 4.35
C ILE A 291 -5.05 -3.36 5.22
N PHE A 292 -5.61 -2.80 6.29
CA PHE A 292 -6.62 -3.50 7.08
C PHE A 292 -7.88 -3.81 6.26
N MET A 293 -8.47 -2.81 5.61
CA MET A 293 -9.74 -2.97 4.90
C MET A 293 -9.64 -3.78 3.61
N LEU A 294 -8.49 -3.77 2.92
CA LEU A 294 -8.33 -4.49 1.66
C LEU A 294 -7.64 -5.85 1.82
N ALA A 295 -6.66 -5.98 2.72
CA ALA A 295 -5.83 -7.18 2.83
C ALA A 295 -6.02 -7.99 4.12
N ALA A 296 -6.28 -7.35 5.27
CA ALA A 296 -6.50 -8.08 6.52
C ALA A 296 -7.93 -8.66 6.56
N GLU A 297 -8.92 -7.82 6.32
CA GLU A 297 -10.31 -8.24 6.08
C GLU A 297 -10.40 -9.08 4.80
N LYS A 298 -11.26 -10.11 4.84
CA LYS A 298 -11.41 -11.09 3.77
C LYS A 298 -12.76 -10.92 3.10
N HIS A 299 -12.73 -10.40 1.87
CA HIS A 299 -13.88 -10.12 1.03
C HIS A 299 -13.56 -10.46 -0.43
N ARG A 300 -14.54 -10.33 -1.32
CA ARG A 300 -14.42 -10.68 -2.75
C ARG A 300 -13.29 -9.96 -3.49
N ALA A 301 -12.86 -8.78 -3.03
CA ALA A 301 -11.82 -7.97 -3.67
C ALA A 301 -10.45 -8.06 -2.96
N THR A 302 -10.26 -8.90 -1.94
CA THR A 302 -8.96 -9.06 -1.26
C THR A 302 -7.80 -9.43 -2.21
N PHE A 303 -8.07 -10.04 -3.37
CA PHE A 303 -7.04 -10.35 -4.37
C PHE A 303 -6.50 -9.12 -5.11
N VAL A 304 -7.23 -8.00 -5.16
CA VAL A 304 -6.76 -6.72 -5.73
C VAL A 304 -6.22 -5.77 -4.66
N ALA A 305 -6.10 -6.20 -3.41
CA ALA A 305 -5.58 -5.37 -2.32
C ALA A 305 -4.23 -4.69 -2.63
N PRO A 306 -3.24 -5.32 -3.30
CA PRO A 306 -1.99 -4.66 -3.70
C PRO A 306 -2.20 -3.38 -4.54
N VAL A 307 -3.26 -3.31 -5.35
CA VAL A 307 -3.61 -2.13 -6.14
C VAL A 307 -4.02 -0.97 -5.23
N GLY A 308 -4.99 -1.20 -4.34
CA GLY A 308 -5.45 -0.18 -3.42
C GLY A 308 -4.35 0.28 -2.46
N ILE A 309 -3.50 -0.64 -1.99
CA ILE A 309 -2.36 -0.34 -1.10
C ILE A 309 -1.32 0.55 -1.81
N GLY A 310 -0.99 0.26 -3.07
CA GLY A 310 -0.09 1.12 -3.85
C GLY A 310 -0.70 2.47 -4.23
N LEU A 311 -2.01 2.52 -4.46
CA LEU A 311 -2.74 3.78 -4.67
C LEU A 311 -2.83 4.63 -3.39
N ALA A 312 -2.98 4.02 -2.22
CA ALA A 312 -2.92 4.71 -0.92
C ALA A 312 -1.53 5.32 -0.68
N LEU A 313 -0.45 4.59 -1.00
CA LEU A 313 0.89 5.18 -0.98
C LEU A 313 1.02 6.32 -2.02
N PHE A 314 0.53 6.14 -3.25
CA PHE A 314 0.56 7.20 -4.28
C PHE A 314 -0.09 8.51 -3.81
N ILE A 315 -1.30 8.48 -3.26
CA ILE A 315 -1.97 9.70 -2.76
C ILE A 315 -1.25 10.30 -1.54
N ALA A 316 -0.66 9.46 -0.70
CA ALA A 316 0.09 9.91 0.46
C ALA A 316 1.41 10.61 0.06
N GLU A 317 2.13 10.07 -0.93
CA GLU A 317 3.34 10.67 -1.48
C GLU A 317 3.02 11.99 -2.20
N LEU A 318 1.92 12.05 -2.97
CA LEU A 318 1.42 13.29 -3.60
C LEU A 318 1.23 14.43 -2.59
N GLY A 319 0.79 14.14 -1.36
CA GLY A 319 0.68 15.13 -0.29
C GLY A 319 1.94 15.30 0.59
N GLY A 320 2.75 14.24 0.73
CA GLY A 320 3.80 14.14 1.74
C GLY A 320 5.20 14.51 1.27
N VAL A 321 5.58 14.14 0.04
CA VAL A 321 6.97 14.27 -0.46
C VAL A 321 7.51 15.70 -0.27
N TYR A 322 6.73 16.72 -0.66
CA TYR A 322 7.18 18.10 -0.53
C TYR A 322 7.46 18.53 0.92
N TYR A 323 6.68 18.08 1.91
CA TYR A 323 6.79 18.60 3.29
C TYR A 323 7.74 17.80 4.19
N THR A 324 7.79 16.49 4.04
CA THR A 324 8.53 15.57 4.93
C THR A 324 9.47 14.62 4.18
N GLY A 325 9.46 14.67 2.84
CA GLY A 325 10.05 13.66 1.98
C GLY A 325 9.20 12.41 1.78
N GLY A 326 8.02 12.32 2.40
CA GLY A 326 7.12 11.17 2.27
C GLY A 326 7.77 9.90 2.78
N SER A 327 7.83 9.72 4.10
CA SER A 327 8.41 8.51 4.68
C SER A 327 7.43 7.36 4.68
N LEU A 328 6.37 7.47 5.49
CA LEU A 328 5.41 6.43 5.88
C LEU A 328 6.01 5.12 6.45
N ASN A 329 7.33 4.97 6.39
CA ASN A 329 8.01 3.69 6.42
C ASN A 329 9.41 3.88 7.02
N PRO A 330 9.64 3.42 8.26
CA PRO A 330 10.93 3.59 8.91
C PRO A 330 12.11 2.97 8.13
N ALA A 331 11.92 1.87 7.39
CA ALA A 331 12.97 1.27 6.57
C ALA A 331 13.33 2.13 5.34
N ARG A 332 12.34 2.82 4.76
CA ARG A 332 12.50 3.77 3.64
C ARG A 332 13.29 5.02 4.03
N SER A 333 13.15 5.48 5.27
CA SER A 333 13.95 6.59 5.80
C SER A 333 15.32 6.14 6.34
N LEU A 334 15.41 4.95 6.95
CA LEU A 334 16.66 4.41 7.49
C LEU A 334 17.70 4.16 6.40
N GLY A 335 17.31 3.48 5.31
CA GLY A 335 18.24 3.01 4.27
C GLY A 335 19.17 4.10 3.71
N PRO A 336 18.62 5.22 3.19
CA PRO A 336 19.43 6.32 2.65
C PRO A 336 20.35 6.96 3.70
N CYS A 337 19.88 7.16 4.94
CA CYS A 337 20.70 7.73 6.02
C CYS A 337 21.89 6.85 6.40
N VAL A 338 21.70 5.52 6.44
CA VAL A 338 22.79 4.55 6.68
C VAL A 338 23.83 4.59 5.56
N ILE A 339 23.39 4.59 4.30
CA ILE A 339 24.30 4.56 3.13
C ILE A 339 25.04 5.90 2.96
N ALA A 340 24.38 7.03 3.22
CA ALA A 340 25.00 8.35 3.20
C ALA A 340 25.86 8.65 4.44
N GLY A 341 25.78 7.84 5.50
CA GLY A 341 26.43 8.12 6.79
C GLY A 341 25.94 9.40 7.48
N LYS A 342 24.82 9.99 7.04
CA LYS A 342 24.26 11.27 7.49
C LYS A 342 22.85 11.03 8.03
N PHE A 343 22.65 11.29 9.32
CA PHE A 343 21.34 11.30 9.97
C PHE A 343 21.01 12.73 10.38
N GLN A 344 19.86 13.22 9.95
CA GLN A 344 19.33 14.54 10.31
C GLN A 344 18.75 14.51 11.73
N SER A 345 18.69 15.69 12.37
CA SER A 345 18.23 15.83 13.76
C SER A 345 16.79 15.37 13.98
N GLU A 346 15.99 15.51 12.94
CA GLU A 346 14.58 15.17 12.85
C GLU A 346 14.32 13.71 12.51
N HIS A 347 15.33 12.88 12.23
CA HIS A 347 15.14 11.51 11.70
C HIS A 347 14.19 10.65 12.55
N TRP A 348 14.12 10.90 13.86
CA TRP A 348 13.21 10.21 14.78
C TRP A 348 11.72 10.37 14.42
N ILE A 349 11.31 11.44 13.72
CA ILE A 349 9.89 11.63 13.31
C ILE A 349 9.45 10.55 12.32
N TYR A 350 10.37 10.01 11.51
CA TYR A 350 10.13 8.92 10.57
C TYR A 350 10.00 7.54 11.24
N TRP A 351 10.15 7.50 12.56
CA TRP A 351 9.80 6.36 13.41
C TRP A 351 8.53 6.66 14.20
N VAL A 352 8.49 7.80 14.91
CA VAL A 352 7.38 8.16 15.81
C VAL A 352 6.10 8.50 15.06
N GLY A 353 6.17 9.26 13.96
CA GLY A 353 5.02 9.56 13.11
C GLY A 353 4.35 8.29 12.60
N PRO A 354 5.07 7.39 11.90
CA PRO A 354 4.51 6.12 11.44
C PRO A 354 3.98 5.22 12.57
N ILE A 355 4.62 5.19 13.74
CA ILE A 355 4.09 4.47 14.92
C ILE A 355 2.75 5.06 15.37
N ILE A 356 2.63 6.39 15.46
CA ILE A 356 1.36 7.05 15.82
C ILE A 356 0.28 6.73 14.79
N GLY A 357 0.58 6.83 13.50
CA GLY A 357 -0.35 6.47 12.41
C GLY A 357 -0.86 5.04 12.52
N THR A 358 0.06 4.08 12.70
CA THR A 358 -0.27 2.67 12.95
C THR A 358 -1.16 2.46 14.18
N LEU A 359 -0.87 3.14 15.30
CA LEU A 359 -1.65 3.01 16.53
C LEU A 359 -3.06 3.57 16.37
N VAL A 360 -3.21 4.73 15.73
CA VAL A 360 -4.52 5.36 15.46
C VAL A 360 -5.33 4.51 14.47
N ALA A 361 -4.72 4.03 13.39
CA ALA A 361 -5.38 3.14 12.42
C ALA A 361 -5.85 1.84 13.09
N THR A 362 -5.01 1.25 13.94
CA THR A 362 -5.34 0.05 14.73
C THR A 362 -6.49 0.31 15.70
N GLY A 363 -6.49 1.46 16.37
CA GLY A 363 -7.56 1.88 17.28
C GLY A 363 -8.89 2.03 16.56
N PHE A 364 -8.90 2.79 15.47
CA PHE A 364 -10.10 3.02 14.64
C PHE A 364 -10.64 1.71 14.05
N TYR A 365 -9.78 0.88 13.45
CA TYR A 365 -10.15 -0.43 12.93
C TYR A 365 -10.78 -1.34 14.01
N LYS A 366 -10.20 -1.40 15.22
CA LYS A 366 -10.79 -2.18 16.33
C LYS A 366 -12.14 -1.63 16.78
N VAL A 367 -12.35 -0.32 16.76
CA VAL A 367 -13.63 0.32 17.08
C VAL A 367 -14.68 -0.06 16.04
N ILE A 368 -14.40 0.07 14.73
CA ILE A 368 -15.39 -0.27 13.69
C ILE A 368 -15.70 -1.78 13.63
N LYS A 369 -14.73 -2.66 13.93
CA LYS A 369 -14.98 -4.11 14.09
C LYS A 369 -15.82 -4.43 15.33
N PHE A 370 -15.61 -3.72 16.45
CA PHE A 370 -16.43 -3.88 17.65
C PHE A 370 -17.90 -3.50 17.38
N PHE A 371 -18.13 -2.47 16.56
CA PHE A 371 -19.46 -2.02 16.14
C PHE A 371 -20.02 -2.74 14.89
N GLN A 372 -19.36 -3.80 14.40
CA GLN A 372 -19.82 -4.59 13.24
C GLN A 372 -20.14 -3.71 12.02
N TYR A 373 -19.14 -2.97 11.52
CA TYR A 373 -19.28 -2.05 10.38
C TYR A 373 -19.96 -2.68 9.15
N GLU A 374 -19.82 -3.99 8.98
CA GLU A 374 -20.41 -4.82 7.91
C GLU A 374 -21.95 -4.71 7.89
N SER A 375 -22.57 -4.46 9.05
CA SER A 375 -24.02 -4.27 9.19
C SER A 375 -24.51 -2.89 8.76
N VAL A 376 -23.62 -1.88 8.66
CA VAL A 376 -24.00 -0.50 8.32
C VAL A 376 -24.33 -0.36 6.84
N ASN A 377 -23.60 -1.06 5.97
CA ASN A 377 -23.86 -1.12 4.53
C ASN A 377 -23.89 -2.59 4.04
N PRO A 378 -24.99 -3.33 4.30
CA PRO A 378 -25.10 -4.73 3.90
C PRO A 378 -24.90 -4.96 2.40
N GLY A 379 -24.36 -6.13 2.04
CA GLY A 379 -24.18 -6.53 0.64
C GLY A 379 -22.95 -5.98 -0.07
N GLN A 380 -22.17 -5.08 0.53
CA GLN A 380 -20.91 -4.61 -0.08
C GLN A 380 -19.82 -5.71 -0.09
N ASP A 381 -19.79 -6.52 0.97
CA ASP A 381 -18.88 -7.66 1.15
C ASP A 381 -19.53 -9.04 0.82
N SER A 382 -20.76 -9.08 0.28
CA SER A 382 -21.44 -10.37 0.03
C SER A 382 -20.85 -11.14 -1.17
N HIS A 383 -21.06 -12.46 -1.14
CA HIS A 383 -20.67 -13.41 -2.18
C HIS A 383 -21.80 -13.73 -3.17
N GLU A 384 -22.83 -12.88 -3.25
CA GLU A 384 -24.00 -13.04 -4.14
C GLU A 384 -23.67 -12.67 -5.61
#